data_AF-A0A850SJJ5-F1
#
_entry.id   AF-A0A850SJJ5-F1
#
_cell.length_a   1.000
_cell.length_b   1.000
_cell.length_c   1.000
_cell.angle_alpha   90.00
_cell.angle_beta   90.00
_cell.angle_gamma   90.00
#
_symmetry.space_group_name_H-M   'P 1'
#
loop_
_entity.id
_entity.type
_entity.pdbx_description
1 polymer ?
#
loop_
_entity_poly.entity_id
_entity_poly.type
_entity_poly.pdbx_seq_one_letter_code
_entity_poly.pdbx_strand_id
1 'polypeptide(L)' 'MVEDTEEEKAFRAIYASELRKMKQGTQLEDERKKVNQQAMKTPGRRGEQIKHEEIDREIVRRYRLAKGSV' A
#
# COMPACT_ATOMS: atom_id res chain seq x y z
N MET A 1 -3.58 -18.52 3.72
CA MET A 1 -2.87 -17.38 3.09
C MET A 1 -2.01 -17.97 2.00
N VAL A 2 -2.14 -17.51 0.76
CA VAL A 2 -1.20 -17.91 -0.30
C VAL A 2 0.14 -17.27 0.06
N GLU A 3 1.18 -18.07 0.18
CA GLU A 3 2.53 -17.53 0.40
C GLU A 3 2.94 -16.70 -0.79
N ASP A 4 3.46 -15.50 -0.53
CA ASP A 4 3.96 -14.64 -1.59
C ASP A 4 5.19 -15.27 -2.25
N THR A 5 5.28 -15.15 -3.58
CA THR A 5 6.50 -15.51 -4.31
C THR A 5 7.65 -14.57 -3.94
N GLU A 6 8.89 -14.93 -4.28
CA GLU A 6 10.05 -14.04 -4.06
C GLU A 6 9.91 -12.70 -4.80
N GLU A 7 9.30 -12.71 -5.99
CA GLU A 7 9.00 -11.51 -6.77
C GLU A 7 7.97 -10.63 -6.05
N GLU A 8 6.94 -11.23 -5.46
CA GLU A 8 5.90 -10.52 -4.71
C GLU A 8 6.45 -9.93 -3.41
N LYS A 9 7.35 -10.65 -2.72
CA LYS A 9 8.07 -10.12 -1.55
C LYS A 9 8.93 -8.92 -1.92
N ALA A 10 9.68 -9.00 -3.03
CA ALA A 10 10.48 -7.89 -3.54
C ALA A 10 9.58 -6.70 -3.89
N PHE A 11 8.48 -6.95 -4.59
CA PHE A 11 7.50 -5.93 -4.94
C PHE A 11 6.90 -5.24 -3.70
N ARG A 12 6.50 -6.02 -2.67
CA ARG A 12 6.04 -5.48 -1.38
C ARG A 12 7.08 -4.57 -0.75
N ALA A 13 8.33 -5.02 -0.66
CA ALA A 13 9.40 -4.27 -0.02
C ALA A 13 9.64 -2.93 -0.73
N ILE A 14 9.70 -2.95 -2.07
CA ILE A 14 9.88 -1.74 -2.89
C ILE A 14 8.68 -0.81 -2.70
N TYR A 15 7.45 -1.31 -2.87
CA TYR A 15 6.25 -0.49 -2.81
C TYR A 15 6.03 0.11 -1.42
N ALA A 16 6.25 -0.66 -0.34
CA ALA A 16 6.23 -0.13 1.02
C ALA A 16 7.26 0.98 1.24
N SER A 17 8.46 0.87 0.64
CA SER A 17 9.47 1.93 0.70
C SER A 17 9.03 3.22 -0.02
N GLU A 18 8.30 3.09 -1.13
CA GLU A 18 7.75 4.22 -1.88
C GLU A 18 6.64 4.92 -1.10
N LEU A 19 5.69 4.15 -0.53
CA LEU A 19 4.61 4.68 0.30
C LEU A 19 5.14 5.47 1.52
N ARG A 20 6.25 5.05 2.11
CA ARG A 20 6.90 5.77 3.23
C ARG A 20 7.50 7.13 2.81
N LYS A 21 7.93 7.27 1.56
CA LYS A 21 8.49 8.52 1.02
C LYS A 21 7.40 9.54 0.66
N MET A 22 6.15 9.08 0.44
CA MET A 22 5.02 9.95 0.12
C MET A 22 4.66 10.85 1.31
N LYS A 23 4.55 12.17 1.07
CA LYS A 23 4.12 13.16 2.07
C LYS A 23 2.76 12.77 2.65
N GLN A 24 2.55 13.14 3.91
CA GLN A 24 1.29 12.86 4.61
C GLN A 24 0.09 13.61 3.98
N GLY A 25 -1.09 13.01 4.05
CA GLY A 25 -2.34 13.55 3.51
C GLY A 25 -2.52 13.22 2.03
N THR A 26 -2.06 14.11 1.16
CA THR A 26 -2.47 14.12 -0.25
C THR A 26 -1.90 12.96 -1.08
N GLN A 27 -0.59 12.70 -0.98
CA GLN A 27 0.06 11.74 -1.88
C GLN A 27 -0.36 10.28 -1.64
N LEU A 28 -0.58 9.91 -0.37
CA LEU A 28 -1.03 8.55 -0.03
C LEU A 28 -2.51 8.33 -0.42
N GLU A 29 -3.37 9.33 -0.25
CA GLU A 29 -4.77 9.27 -0.68
C GLU A 29 -4.89 9.21 -2.21
N ASP A 30 -4.07 9.98 -2.93
CA ASP A 30 -4.03 9.96 -4.39
C ASP A 30 -3.54 8.62 -4.91
N GLU A 31 -2.54 8.02 -4.26
CA GLU A 31 -2.09 6.67 -4.58
C GLU A 31 -3.21 5.64 -4.35
N ARG A 32 -3.92 5.72 -3.21
CA ARG A 32 -5.08 4.87 -2.95
C ARG A 32 -6.16 5.01 -4.02
N LYS A 33 -6.46 6.23 -4.47
CA LYS A 33 -7.41 6.49 -5.56
C LYS A 33 -6.94 5.86 -6.88
N LYS A 34 -5.66 5.98 -7.21
CA LYS A 34 -5.07 5.38 -8.43
C LYS A 34 -5.17 3.86 -8.39
N VAL A 35 -4.82 3.23 -7.29
CA VAL A 35 -4.91 1.76 -7.13
C VAL A 35 -6.36 1.30 -7.22
N ASN A 36 -7.31 2.00 -6.58
CA ASN A 36 -8.74 1.70 -6.72
C ASN A 36 -9.23 1.81 -8.18
N GLN A 37 -8.82 2.85 -8.91
CA GLN A 37 -9.18 2.99 -10.33
C GLN A 37 -8.54 1.90 -11.20
N GLN A 38 -7.31 1.49 -10.87
CA GLN A 38 -6.64 0.39 -11.55
C GLN A 38 -7.39 -0.93 -11.31
N ALA A 39 -7.82 -1.19 -10.08
CA ALA A 39 -8.58 -2.39 -9.71
C ALA A 39 -9.95 -2.48 -10.43
N MET A 40 -10.54 -1.35 -10.82
CA MET A 40 -11.73 -1.35 -11.68
C MET A 40 -11.41 -1.79 -13.12
N LYS A 41 -10.19 -1.55 -13.61
CA LYS A 41 -9.77 -1.90 -14.96
C LYS A 41 -9.21 -3.32 -15.06
N THR A 42 -8.48 -3.78 -14.04
CA THR A 42 -7.79 -5.07 -14.06
C THR A 42 -8.03 -5.89 -12.79
N PRO A 43 -9.31 -6.17 -12.44
CA PRO A 43 -9.67 -6.73 -11.15
C PRO A 43 -9.01 -8.10 -10.88
N GLY A 44 -8.64 -8.31 -9.62
CA GLY A 44 -8.22 -9.63 -9.12
C GLY A 44 -6.76 -9.99 -9.39
N ARG A 45 -5.95 -9.08 -9.95
CA ARG A 45 -4.51 -9.32 -10.11
C ARG A 45 -3.80 -9.29 -8.76
N ARG A 46 -2.92 -10.26 -8.53
CA ARG A 46 -2.21 -10.41 -7.25
C ARG A 46 -1.38 -9.17 -6.89
N GLY A 47 -0.72 -8.54 -7.86
CA GLY A 47 -0.01 -7.28 -7.65
C GLY A 47 -0.91 -6.13 -7.18
N GLU A 48 -2.18 -6.08 -7.58
CA GLU A 48 -3.13 -5.05 -7.09
C GLU A 48 -3.56 -5.32 -5.65
N GLN A 49 -3.81 -6.59 -5.32
CA GLN A 49 -4.10 -6.99 -3.95
C GLN A 49 -2.95 -6.57 -3.02
N ILE A 50 -1.70 -6.83 -3.43
CA ILE A 50 -0.52 -6.41 -2.69
C ILE A 50 -0.48 -4.89 -2.52
N LYS A 51 -0.77 -4.10 -3.56
CA LYS A 51 -0.81 -2.63 -3.44
C LYS A 51 -1.85 -2.17 -2.40
N HIS A 52 -3.07 -2.72 -2.44
CA HIS A 52 -4.10 -2.41 -1.44
C HIS A 52 -3.65 -2.76 -0.03
N GLU A 53 -3.10 -3.96 0.17
CA GLU A 53 -2.61 -4.42 1.47
C GLU A 53 -1.50 -3.52 2.03
N GLU A 54 -0.54 -3.09 1.20
CA GLU A 54 0.54 -2.21 1.65
C GLU A 54 0.07 -0.77 1.91
N ILE A 55 -0.89 -0.24 1.13
CA ILE A 55 -1.52 1.06 1.41
C ILE A 55 -2.22 1.03 2.78
N ASP A 56 -3.05 0.00 3.03
CA ASP A 56 -3.77 -0.13 4.30
C ASP A 56 -2.79 -0.30 5.47
N ARG A 57 -1.72 -1.09 5.27
CA ARG A 57 -0.64 -1.25 6.27
C ARG A 57 0.04 0.09 6.58
N GLU A 58 0.33 0.91 5.58
CA GLU A 58 0.94 2.22 5.78
C GLU A 58 -0.01 3.21 6.48
N ILE A 59 -1.30 3.18 6.17
CA ILE A 59 -2.33 3.97 6.87
C ILE A 59 -2.36 3.60 8.36
N VAL A 60 -2.42 2.30 8.68
CA VAL A 60 -2.39 1.81 10.07
C VAL A 60 -1.10 2.21 10.77
N ARG A 61 0.06 2.12 10.10
CA ARG A 61 1.35 2.54 10.66
C ARG A 61 1.33 4.03 11.02
N ARG A 62 0.88 4.90 10.12
CA ARG A 62 0.77 6.35 10.35
C ARG A 62 -0.22 6.68 11.47
N TYR A 63 -1.37 6.00 11.51
CA TYR A 63 -2.36 6.18 12.57
C TYR A 63 -1.79 5.79 13.95
N ARG A 64 -1.06 4.67 14.04
CA ARG A 64 -0.37 4.27 15.28
C ARG A 64 0.69 5.26 15.70
N LEU A 65 1.49 5.79 14.76
CA LEU A 65 2.48 6.82 15.06
C LEU A 65 1.83 8.13 15.54
N ALA A 66 0.73 8.55 14.91
CA ALA A 66 -0.01 9.73 15.34
C ALA A 66 -0.62 9.57 16.74
N LYS A 67 -1.10 8.36 17.08
CA LYS A 67 -1.65 8.06 18.41
C LYS A 67 -0.61 7.78 19.50
N GLY A 68 0.60 7.36 19.13
CA GLY A 68 1.70 7.08 20.05
C GLY A 68 2.52 8.31 20.44
N SER A 69 2.14 9.51 20.00
CA SER A 69 2.73 10.79 20.37
C SER A 69 1.98 11.51 21.51
N VAL A 70 1.24 10.77 22.35
CA VAL A 70 0.62 11.27 23.59
C VAL A 70 1.33 10.64 24.79
#